data_AF-A0A366BVE1-F1
#
_entry.id   AF-A0A366BVE1-F1
#
_cell.length_a   1.000
_cell.length_b   1.000
_cell.length_c   1.000
_cell.angle_alpha   90.00
_cell.angle_beta   90.00
_cell.angle_gamma   90.00
#
_symmetry.space_group_name_H-M   'P 1'
#
loop_
_entity.id
_entity.type
_entity.pdbx_description
1 polymer ?
#
loop_
_entity_poly.entity_id
_entity_poly.type
_entity_poly.pdbx_seq_one_letter_code
_entity_poly.pdbx_strand_id
1 'polypeptide(L)'
;MTGAVAILGAGVVGAGWAARFALMGWTVRVFDPDPEAAGRVAAVLDNARRALPGLSDRPLPAEGAVIQAATISQAVSGADWIQESVPERLDLKRTLYQKVQEHAADEAIIASSTAGFTPTALYGQSARRCQILVAHPFNPVYLLPLVELVVAEDTPGWALDRAHEVLRGIGMMPLPVRREIDGHIADRLMEAVWREALWLVHDGVATTAEIDDAVRMGFGLNWAQMGPFESALLAGGAAGVDEVVSRIGPGLDLPRTHLTEMPEATEALARTVAEQTGAQAGDRPLEELEQVRDKNLVAVLRALKWAGWGAGAHLRGFDARLDGGEIDLAGPIRTVARTVPLDWTDYNGHMTEPRYMQVFSDATDRMMELVGCDAAYVAGGASFFTAESHIRHLAEARVGDALRVESLCLGAGGRKMHLFHRLFSDGREIATGEALLVHVSLETRQASEPGPDVARRMSEIASAHATLPRPEGIGRAVGQKPG
;
A
#
# COMPACT_ATOMS: atom_id res chain seq x y z
N MET A 1 7.16 9.44 12.52
CA MET A 1 6.88 9.65 13.95
C MET A 1 5.95 8.56 14.43
N THR A 2 6.21 8.01 15.60
CA THR A 2 5.31 7.07 16.29
C THR A 2 4.55 7.83 17.37
N GLY A 3 3.30 7.44 17.63
CA GLY A 3 2.42 8.09 18.59
C GLY A 3 1.40 7.11 19.17
N ALA A 4 0.41 7.64 19.89
CA ALA A 4 -0.70 6.86 20.42
C ALA A 4 -1.98 7.17 19.64
N VAL A 5 -2.70 6.12 19.22
CA VAL A 5 -4.01 6.23 18.56
C VAL A 5 -5.09 5.54 19.39
N ALA A 6 -6.24 6.19 19.50
CA ALA A 6 -7.46 5.58 20.02
C ALA A 6 -8.37 5.17 18.86
N ILE A 7 -8.87 3.95 18.87
CA ILE A 7 -9.86 3.43 17.93
C ILE A 7 -11.17 3.22 18.68
N LEU A 8 -12.22 3.93 18.28
CA LEU A 8 -13.54 3.85 18.90
C LEU A 8 -14.50 3.13 17.95
N GLY A 9 -14.85 1.88 18.27
CA GLY A 9 -15.56 0.96 17.39
C GLY A 9 -14.60 0.06 16.60
N ALA A 10 -14.76 -1.24 16.77
CA ALA A 10 -13.91 -2.32 16.26
C ALA A 10 -14.69 -3.25 15.32
N GLY A 11 -15.55 -2.65 14.48
CA GLY A 11 -16.05 -3.30 13.27
C GLY A 11 -14.96 -3.41 12.20
N VAL A 12 -15.33 -3.76 10.97
CA VAL A 12 -14.39 -3.97 9.85
C VAL A 12 -13.45 -2.76 9.64
N VAL A 13 -14.00 -1.55 9.58
CA VAL A 13 -13.23 -0.32 9.33
C VAL A 13 -12.31 0.02 10.51
N GLY A 14 -12.83 -0.03 11.74
CA GLY A 14 -12.05 0.28 12.94
C GLY A 14 -10.91 -0.70 13.18
N ALA A 15 -11.16 -2.01 12.98
CA ALA A 15 -10.12 -3.03 13.03
C ALA A 15 -9.07 -2.82 11.92
N GLY A 16 -9.49 -2.40 10.72
CA GLY A 16 -8.57 -2.05 9.63
C GLY A 16 -7.66 -0.86 9.98
N TRP A 17 -8.20 0.18 10.61
CA TRP A 17 -7.40 1.29 11.14
C TRP A 17 -6.44 0.83 12.24
N ALA A 18 -6.91 0.03 13.19
CA ALA A 18 -6.08 -0.52 14.25
C ALA A 18 -4.87 -1.26 13.66
N ALA A 19 -5.10 -2.12 12.67
CA ALA A 19 -4.05 -2.84 11.98
C ALA A 19 -3.08 -1.91 11.24
N ARG A 20 -3.61 -0.90 10.53
CA ARG A 20 -2.79 0.06 9.77
C ARG A 20 -1.86 0.86 10.67
N PHE A 21 -2.36 1.38 11.79
CA PHE A 21 -1.55 2.12 12.75
C PHE A 21 -0.53 1.22 13.47
N ALA A 22 -0.95 0.03 13.91
CA ALA A 22 -0.07 -0.91 14.61
C ALA A 22 1.14 -1.31 13.75
N LEU A 23 0.91 -1.68 12.48
CA LEU A 23 1.98 -2.04 11.53
C LEU A 23 2.89 -0.87 11.13
N MET A 24 2.55 0.35 11.54
CA MET A 24 3.37 1.55 11.37
C MET A 24 3.99 2.04 12.69
N GLY A 25 3.98 1.18 13.71
CA GLY A 25 4.66 1.39 15.00
C GLY A 25 3.91 2.26 16.01
N TRP A 26 2.63 2.55 15.77
CA TRP A 26 1.80 3.29 16.73
C TRP A 26 1.28 2.40 17.85
N THR A 27 1.20 2.94 19.07
CA THR A 27 0.46 2.28 20.15
C THR A 27 -1.03 2.47 19.90
N VAL A 28 -1.76 1.38 19.73
CA VAL A 28 -3.18 1.37 19.40
C VAL A 28 -3.99 0.99 20.63
N ARG A 29 -4.95 1.82 21.01
CA ARG A 29 -5.91 1.54 22.07
C ARG A 29 -7.31 1.43 21.49
N VAL A 30 -7.91 0.25 21.60
CA VAL A 30 -9.22 -0.04 21.01
C VAL A 30 -10.28 -0.06 22.10
N PHE A 31 -11.36 0.70 21.90
CA PHE A 31 -12.57 0.60 22.72
C PHE A 31 -13.75 0.21 21.85
N ASP A 32 -14.43 -0.85 22.27
CA ASP A 32 -15.70 -1.31 21.71
C ASP A 32 -16.54 -1.93 22.85
N PRO A 33 -17.86 -1.67 22.93
CA PRO A 33 -18.72 -2.28 23.94
C PRO A 33 -18.94 -3.79 23.74
N ASP A 34 -18.70 -4.33 22.54
CA ASP A 34 -18.86 -5.75 22.23
C ASP A 34 -17.65 -6.56 22.74
N PRO A 35 -17.86 -7.60 23.58
CA PRO A 35 -16.78 -8.45 24.07
C PRO A 35 -16.00 -9.19 22.98
N GLU A 36 -16.60 -9.42 21.80
CA GLU A 36 -15.96 -10.13 20.69
C GLU A 36 -15.04 -9.23 19.83
N ALA A 37 -14.98 -7.93 20.14
CA ALA A 37 -14.18 -6.96 19.40
C ALA A 37 -12.70 -7.32 19.32
N ALA A 38 -12.12 -7.83 20.41
CA ALA A 38 -10.72 -8.19 20.45
C ALA A 38 -10.38 -9.31 19.44
N GLY A 39 -11.25 -10.30 19.31
CA GLY A 39 -11.10 -11.38 18.33
C GLY A 39 -11.16 -10.87 16.89
N ARG A 40 -12.09 -9.95 16.59
CA ARG A 40 -12.19 -9.30 15.27
C ARG A 40 -10.95 -8.49 14.92
N VAL A 41 -10.44 -7.69 15.87
CA VAL A 41 -9.21 -6.90 15.65
C VAL A 41 -8.02 -7.81 15.41
N ALA A 42 -7.88 -8.90 16.18
CA ALA A 42 -6.81 -9.87 15.98
C ALA A 42 -6.86 -10.50 14.57
N ALA A 43 -8.05 -10.95 14.13
CA ALA A 43 -8.21 -11.55 12.80
C ALA A 43 -7.85 -10.57 11.66
N VAL A 44 -8.30 -9.32 11.74
CA VAL A 44 -7.97 -8.29 10.73
C VAL A 44 -6.47 -7.93 10.77
N LEU A 45 -5.88 -7.87 11.97
CA LEU A 45 -4.45 -7.62 12.12
C LEU A 45 -3.61 -8.76 11.53
N ASP A 46 -4.03 -10.02 11.69
CA ASP A 46 -3.35 -11.17 11.09
C ASP A 46 -3.41 -11.15 9.56
N ASN A 47 -4.55 -10.76 8.98
CA ASN A 47 -4.65 -10.52 7.53
C ASN A 47 -3.75 -9.36 7.09
N ALA A 48 -3.71 -8.27 7.85
CA ALA A 48 -2.85 -7.13 7.54
C ALA A 48 -1.36 -7.48 7.62
N ARG A 49 -0.92 -8.27 8.62
CA ARG A 49 0.47 -8.75 8.77
C ARG A 49 0.93 -9.55 7.55
N ARG A 50 0.03 -10.32 6.94
CA ARG A 50 0.32 -11.07 5.71
C ARG A 50 0.43 -10.19 4.47
N ALA A 51 -0.38 -9.14 4.38
CA ALA A 51 -0.56 -8.40 3.13
C ALA A 51 0.23 -7.08 3.07
N LEU A 52 0.11 -6.22 4.09
CA LEU A 52 0.65 -4.86 4.06
C LEU A 52 2.18 -4.80 3.94
N PRO A 53 2.97 -5.59 4.70
CA PRO A 53 4.43 -5.55 4.57
C PRO A 53 4.92 -5.88 3.16
N GLY A 54 4.19 -6.73 2.42
CA GLY A 54 4.50 -7.09 1.04
C GLY A 54 4.39 -5.92 0.04
N LEU A 55 3.74 -4.81 0.39
CA LEU A 55 3.68 -3.62 -0.46
C LEU A 55 4.96 -2.78 -0.43
N SER A 56 5.77 -2.89 0.62
CA SER A 56 7.01 -2.13 0.77
C SER A 56 8.21 -2.93 0.23
N ASP A 57 9.16 -2.21 -0.37
CA ASP A 57 10.50 -2.72 -0.71
C ASP A 57 11.52 -2.40 0.40
N ARG A 58 11.03 -1.83 1.51
CA ARG A 58 11.76 -1.50 2.74
C ARG A 58 11.13 -2.25 3.93
N PRO A 59 11.85 -2.44 5.04
CA PRO A 59 11.25 -2.97 6.24
C PRO A 59 10.31 -1.92 6.83
N LEU A 60 9.11 -2.33 7.21
CA LEU A 60 8.23 -1.48 7.99
C LEU A 60 8.82 -1.25 9.40
N PRO A 61 8.40 -0.18 10.12
CA PRO A 61 8.73 -0.01 11.53
C PRO A 61 8.34 -1.22 12.37
N ALA A 62 8.96 -1.35 13.55
CA ALA A 62 8.52 -2.36 14.52
C ALA A 62 7.03 -2.17 14.85
N GLU A 63 6.28 -3.26 14.86
CA GLU A 63 4.84 -3.24 15.14
C GLU A 63 4.58 -2.65 16.54
N GLY A 64 3.61 -1.73 16.62
CA GLY A 64 3.18 -1.12 17.88
C GLY A 64 2.15 -1.98 18.62
N ALA A 65 2.06 -1.79 19.93
CA ALA A 65 1.18 -2.57 20.78
C ALA A 65 -0.31 -2.27 20.49
N VAL A 66 -1.13 -3.32 20.40
CA VAL A 66 -2.60 -3.21 20.33
C VAL A 66 -3.20 -3.59 21.69
N ILE A 67 -3.89 -2.64 22.31
CA ILE A 67 -4.37 -2.73 23.70
C ILE A 67 -5.88 -2.53 23.70
N GLN A 68 -6.62 -3.48 24.29
CA GLN A 68 -8.05 -3.29 24.55
C GLN A 68 -8.23 -2.35 25.76
N ALA A 69 -8.94 -1.25 25.57
CA ALA A 69 -9.33 -0.34 26.63
C ALA A 69 -10.72 -0.73 27.18
N ALA A 70 -10.89 -0.70 28.49
CA ALA A 70 -12.17 -1.02 29.12
C ALA A 70 -13.16 0.16 29.09
N THR A 71 -12.68 1.38 28.87
CA THR A 71 -13.50 2.60 28.80
C THR A 71 -12.99 3.55 27.72
N ILE A 72 -13.87 4.45 27.26
CA ILE A 72 -13.50 5.52 26.31
C ILE A 72 -12.37 6.38 26.88
N SER A 73 -12.47 6.76 28.16
CA SER A 73 -11.44 7.58 28.84
C SER A 73 -10.05 6.93 28.76
N GLN A 74 -9.95 5.63 29.03
CA GLN A 74 -8.68 4.88 28.92
C GLN A 74 -8.15 4.82 27.49
N ALA A 75 -9.03 4.74 26.48
CA ALA A 75 -8.61 4.73 25.09
C ALA A 75 -8.02 6.08 24.66
N VAL A 76 -8.71 7.18 24.97
CA VAL A 76 -8.40 8.51 24.42
C VAL A 76 -7.38 9.32 25.22
N SER A 77 -7.15 8.97 26.49
CA SER A 77 -6.22 9.72 27.37
C SER A 77 -4.80 9.71 26.81
N GLY A 78 -4.29 10.88 26.42
CA GLY A 78 -2.97 11.03 25.81
C GLY A 78 -2.83 10.42 24.41
N ALA A 79 -3.94 10.20 23.70
CA ALA A 79 -3.91 9.84 22.28
C ALA A 79 -3.66 11.08 21.41
N ASP A 80 -2.78 10.97 20.42
CA ASP A 80 -2.52 12.01 19.42
C ASP A 80 -3.60 12.03 18.33
N TRP A 81 -4.16 10.85 18.04
CA TRP A 81 -5.18 10.61 17.02
C TRP A 81 -6.30 9.76 17.61
N ILE A 82 -7.54 10.12 17.33
CA ILE A 82 -8.73 9.40 17.78
C ILE A 82 -9.56 9.10 16.53
N GLN A 83 -9.58 7.84 16.12
CA GLN A 83 -10.35 7.38 14.97
C GLN A 83 -11.69 6.81 15.46
N GLU A 84 -12.78 7.45 15.07
CA GLU A 84 -14.14 6.99 15.33
C GLU A 84 -14.66 6.16 14.16
N SER A 85 -15.06 4.92 14.43
CA SER A 85 -15.61 3.95 13.47
C SER A 85 -16.82 3.22 14.06
N VAL A 86 -17.66 3.93 14.82
CA VAL A 86 -18.93 3.43 15.37
C VAL A 86 -20.03 3.46 14.29
N PRO A 87 -21.19 2.80 14.51
CA PRO A 87 -22.27 2.75 13.52
C PRO A 87 -22.70 4.12 13.00
N GLU A 88 -23.19 4.13 11.76
CA GLU A 88 -23.56 5.34 11.00
C GLU A 88 -24.85 5.99 11.52
N ARG A 89 -24.80 6.49 12.76
CA ARG A 89 -25.91 7.16 13.47
C ARG A 89 -25.41 8.49 14.04
N LEU A 90 -25.96 9.58 13.53
CA LEU A 90 -25.48 10.93 13.84
C LEU A 90 -25.52 11.27 15.34
N ASP A 91 -26.61 10.93 16.03
CA ASP A 91 -26.76 11.20 17.47
C ASP A 91 -25.75 10.41 18.34
N LEU A 92 -25.44 9.18 17.92
CA LEU A 92 -24.44 8.34 18.59
C LEU A 92 -23.05 8.97 18.47
N LYS A 93 -22.64 9.35 17.26
CA LYS A 93 -21.34 9.99 17.00
C LYS A 93 -21.18 11.30 17.78
N ARG A 94 -22.21 12.17 17.75
CA ARG A 94 -22.23 13.43 18.51
C ARG A 94 -22.09 13.22 20.03
N THR A 95 -22.81 12.25 20.58
CA THR A 95 -22.73 11.91 22.01
C THR A 95 -21.35 11.36 22.37
N LEU A 96 -20.76 10.55 21.47
CA LEU A 96 -19.43 10.01 21.66
C LEU A 96 -18.36 11.11 21.68
N TYR A 97 -18.40 12.07 20.75
CA TYR A 97 -17.40 13.14 20.69
C TYR A 97 -17.38 14.01 21.96
N GLN A 98 -18.54 14.27 22.57
CA GLN A 98 -18.60 14.97 23.86
C GLN A 98 -17.83 14.21 24.94
N LYS A 99 -18.09 12.90 25.09
CA LYS A 99 -17.38 12.05 26.07
C LYS A 99 -15.89 11.92 25.77
N VAL A 100 -15.52 11.90 24.48
CA VAL A 100 -14.12 11.89 24.05
C VAL A 100 -13.43 13.19 24.49
N GLN A 101 -14.08 14.34 24.29
CA GLN A 101 -13.53 15.65 24.65
C GLN A 101 -13.39 15.88 26.16
N GLU A 102 -14.05 15.10 27.01
CA GLU A 102 -13.82 15.15 28.46
C GLU A 102 -12.42 14.64 28.87
N HIS A 103 -11.77 13.85 28.01
CA HIS A 103 -10.53 13.14 28.35
C HIS A 103 -9.41 13.25 27.30
N ALA A 104 -9.74 13.59 26.06
CA ALA A 104 -8.76 13.83 24.99
C ALA A 104 -7.99 15.12 25.23
N ALA A 105 -6.73 15.16 24.79
CA ALA A 105 -5.94 16.40 24.74
C ALA A 105 -6.63 17.45 23.83
N ASP A 106 -6.37 18.73 24.07
CA ASP A 106 -6.98 19.83 23.30
C ASP A 106 -6.49 19.87 21.84
N GLU A 107 -5.32 19.30 21.58
CA GLU A 107 -4.67 19.23 20.27
C GLU A 107 -4.88 17.88 19.56
N ALA A 108 -5.51 16.91 20.20
CA ALA A 108 -5.79 15.60 19.59
C ALA A 108 -6.74 15.76 18.39
N ILE A 109 -6.50 15.01 17.32
CA ILE A 109 -7.44 14.95 16.19
C ILE A 109 -8.50 13.90 16.47
N ILE A 110 -9.78 14.27 16.29
CA ILE A 110 -10.93 13.37 16.30
C ILE A 110 -11.39 13.18 14.86
N ALA A 111 -11.01 12.05 14.28
CA ALA A 111 -11.30 11.73 12.89
C ALA A 111 -12.44 10.71 12.79
N SER A 112 -13.51 11.06 12.08
CA SER A 112 -14.60 10.12 11.79
C SER A 112 -14.31 9.33 10.52
N SER A 113 -14.61 8.02 10.53
CA SER A 113 -14.64 7.16 9.35
C SER A 113 -15.98 7.22 8.60
N THR A 114 -16.85 8.20 8.87
CA THR A 114 -18.17 8.33 8.23
C THR A 114 -18.05 8.40 6.70
N ALA A 115 -18.89 7.61 6.04
CA ALA A 115 -19.06 7.60 4.59
C ALA A 115 -20.04 8.70 4.14
N GLY A 116 -20.97 9.11 5.01
CA GLY A 116 -22.08 9.98 4.64
C GLY A 116 -22.04 11.39 5.22
N PHE A 117 -21.69 11.56 6.49
CA PHE A 117 -21.89 12.83 7.19
C PHE A 117 -20.78 13.84 6.95
N THR A 118 -21.17 15.11 6.83
CA THR A 118 -20.20 16.22 6.81
C THR A 118 -19.59 16.50 8.19
N PRO A 119 -18.35 17.03 8.26
CA PRO A 119 -17.76 17.51 9.51
C PRO A 119 -18.70 18.43 10.31
N THR A 120 -19.36 19.39 9.66
CA THR A 120 -20.29 20.30 10.35
C THR A 120 -21.47 19.56 10.98
N ALA A 121 -21.99 18.52 10.31
CA ALA A 121 -23.05 17.69 10.88
C ALA A 121 -22.59 16.96 12.16
N LEU A 122 -21.33 16.53 12.20
CA LEU A 122 -20.75 15.79 13.32
C LEU A 122 -20.58 16.62 14.61
N TYR A 123 -20.54 17.95 14.52
CA TYR A 123 -20.25 18.82 15.66
C TYR A 123 -21.20 18.66 16.84
N GLY A 124 -22.51 18.62 16.61
CA GLY A 124 -23.50 18.64 17.70
C GLY A 124 -23.19 19.74 18.73
N GLN A 125 -23.08 19.36 20.01
CA GLN A 125 -22.68 20.27 21.10
C GLN A 125 -21.20 20.12 21.53
N SER A 126 -20.33 19.65 20.63
CA SER A 126 -18.90 19.49 20.92
C SER A 126 -18.27 20.81 21.36
N ALA A 127 -17.49 20.75 22.44
CA ALA A 127 -16.81 21.92 23.01
C ALA A 127 -15.66 22.42 22.13
N ARG A 128 -14.99 21.51 21.40
CA ARG A 128 -13.83 21.81 20.55
C ARG A 128 -14.03 21.29 19.13
N ARG A 129 -14.83 22.01 18.33
CA ARG A 129 -15.15 21.64 16.94
C ARG A 129 -13.93 21.56 16.03
N CYS A 130 -12.91 22.36 16.32
CA CYS A 130 -11.64 22.39 15.58
C CYS A 130 -10.87 21.07 15.56
N GLN A 131 -11.16 20.14 16.49
CA GLN A 131 -10.55 18.81 16.53
C GLN A 131 -11.25 17.80 15.62
N ILE A 132 -12.49 18.09 15.19
CA ILE A 132 -13.35 17.12 14.52
C ILE A 132 -13.23 17.29 13.01
N LEU A 133 -12.83 16.21 12.34
CA LEU A 133 -12.75 16.11 10.88
C LEU A 133 -13.21 14.72 10.42
N VAL A 134 -13.36 14.55 9.11
CA VAL A 134 -13.59 13.24 8.50
C VAL A 134 -12.30 12.77 7.85
N ALA A 135 -11.89 11.55 8.19
CA ALA A 135 -10.83 10.82 7.52
C ALA A 135 -11.44 9.49 7.03
N HIS A 136 -12.13 9.55 5.90
CA HIS A 136 -12.89 8.43 5.35
C HIS A 136 -11.96 7.49 4.56
N PRO A 137 -11.74 6.24 5.03
CA PRO A 137 -10.87 5.28 4.34
C PRO A 137 -11.65 4.40 3.35
N PHE A 138 -10.93 3.57 2.59
CA PHE A 138 -11.53 2.53 1.75
C PHE A 138 -11.13 1.14 2.24
N ASN A 139 -12.07 0.18 2.17
CA ASN A 139 -11.84 -1.18 2.64
C ASN A 139 -11.12 -2.04 1.58
N PRO A 140 -10.07 -2.82 1.92
CA PRO A 140 -9.43 -2.94 3.22
C PRO A 140 -8.53 -1.74 3.58
N VAL A 141 -8.80 -1.13 4.74
CA VAL A 141 -8.14 0.10 5.23
C VAL A 141 -6.63 -0.05 5.32
N TYR A 142 -6.15 -1.25 5.63
CA TYR A 142 -4.71 -1.51 5.74
C TYR A 142 -3.99 -1.59 4.39
N LEU A 143 -4.68 -1.79 3.25
CA LEU A 143 -4.06 -1.86 1.92
C LEU A 143 -4.37 -0.65 1.03
N LEU A 144 -5.64 -0.22 0.97
CA LEU A 144 -6.03 0.87 0.07
C LEU A 144 -5.55 2.20 0.65
N PRO A 145 -4.70 2.96 -0.07
CA PRO A 145 -4.01 4.09 0.54
C PRO A 145 -4.89 5.33 0.67
N LEU A 146 -5.96 5.45 -0.12
CA LEU A 146 -6.77 6.68 -0.17
C LEU A 146 -7.50 6.94 1.16
N VAL A 147 -7.47 8.19 1.60
CA VAL A 147 -8.31 8.70 2.70
C VAL A 147 -8.90 10.01 2.25
N GLU A 148 -10.22 10.11 2.12
CA GLU A 148 -10.87 11.40 1.90
C GLU A 148 -10.84 12.20 3.18
N LEU A 149 -10.11 13.32 3.15
CA LEU A 149 -9.92 14.21 4.27
C LEU A 149 -10.87 15.40 4.10
N VAL A 150 -11.96 15.40 4.86
CA VAL A 150 -13.00 16.45 4.82
C VAL A 150 -12.93 17.26 6.10
N VAL A 151 -12.82 18.57 5.94
CA VAL A 151 -12.77 19.54 7.03
C VAL A 151 -13.87 20.56 6.84
N ALA A 152 -14.33 21.18 7.93
CA ALA A 152 -15.23 22.32 7.82
C ALA A 152 -14.45 23.59 7.49
N GLU A 153 -15.16 24.63 7.04
CA GLU A 153 -14.55 25.92 6.68
C GLU A 153 -13.84 26.59 7.85
N ASP A 154 -14.30 26.37 9.09
CA ASP A 154 -13.70 26.92 10.32
C ASP A 154 -12.63 26.01 10.96
N THR A 155 -12.27 24.88 10.31
CA THR A 155 -11.17 24.02 10.79
C THR A 155 -9.82 24.76 10.66
N PRO A 156 -9.04 24.89 11.75
CA PRO A 156 -7.79 25.61 11.72
C PRO A 156 -6.72 24.86 10.93
N GLY A 157 -5.82 25.59 10.27
CA GLY A 157 -4.78 25.02 9.39
C GLY A 157 -3.88 23.98 10.08
N TRP A 158 -3.57 24.18 11.37
CA TRP A 158 -2.75 23.22 12.13
C TRP A 158 -3.38 21.82 12.21
N ALA A 159 -4.72 21.72 12.28
CA ALA A 159 -5.41 20.45 12.40
C ALA A 159 -5.36 19.68 11.07
N LEU A 160 -5.51 20.40 9.96
CA LEU A 160 -5.36 19.84 8.62
C LEU A 160 -3.92 19.38 8.36
N ASP A 161 -2.93 20.21 8.70
CA ASP A 161 -1.51 19.87 8.55
C ASP A 161 -1.13 18.65 9.38
N ARG A 162 -1.60 18.59 10.64
CA ARG A 162 -1.40 17.45 11.53
C ARG A 162 -2.05 16.18 10.97
N ALA A 163 -3.26 16.26 10.44
CA ALA A 163 -3.92 15.12 9.83
C ALA A 163 -3.19 14.62 8.57
N HIS A 164 -2.72 15.54 7.72
CA HIS A 164 -1.87 15.20 6.59
C HIS A 164 -0.58 14.49 7.02
N GLU A 165 0.09 15.01 8.05
CA GLU A 165 1.32 14.46 8.59
C GLU A 165 1.11 13.03 9.12
N VAL A 166 0.11 12.83 9.99
CA VAL A 166 -0.21 11.53 10.57
C VAL A 166 -0.55 10.51 9.47
N LEU A 167 -1.50 10.85 8.59
CA LEU A 167 -1.96 9.95 7.53
C LEU A 167 -0.82 9.58 6.57
N ARG A 168 0.00 10.54 6.13
CA ARG A 168 1.18 10.25 5.29
C ARG A 168 2.25 9.44 6.02
N GLY A 169 2.40 9.66 7.33
CA GLY A 169 3.34 8.96 8.19
C GLY A 169 3.02 7.48 8.34
N ILE A 170 1.73 7.12 8.35
CA ILE A 170 1.28 5.73 8.30
C ILE A 170 1.08 5.23 6.85
N GLY A 171 1.57 5.96 5.85
CA GLY A 171 1.56 5.59 4.43
C GLY A 171 0.22 5.76 3.69
N MET A 172 -0.78 6.41 4.29
CA MET A 172 -2.02 6.76 3.61
C MET A 172 -1.81 7.98 2.69
N MET A 173 -2.69 8.12 1.71
CA MET A 173 -2.81 9.22 0.75
C MET A 173 -4.02 10.06 1.15
N PRO A 174 -3.83 11.12 1.97
CA PRO A 174 -4.91 12.05 2.29
C PRO A 174 -5.28 12.87 1.05
N LEU A 175 -6.53 12.74 0.61
CA LEU A 175 -7.15 13.52 -0.46
C LEU A 175 -8.03 14.62 0.15
N PRO A 176 -7.62 15.90 0.08
CA PRO A 176 -8.43 16.99 0.60
C PRO A 176 -9.71 17.17 -0.20
N VAL A 177 -10.86 17.09 0.46
CA VAL A 177 -12.16 17.41 -0.12
C VAL A 177 -12.40 18.90 0.06
N ARG A 178 -12.43 19.63 -1.06
CA ARG A 178 -12.44 21.11 -1.06
C ARG A 178 -13.66 21.75 -0.40
N ARG A 179 -14.79 21.05 -0.41
CA ARG A 179 -16.04 21.47 0.22
C ARG A 179 -16.73 20.24 0.77
N GLU A 180 -17.14 20.30 2.03
CA GLU A 180 -17.93 19.22 2.60
C GLU A 180 -19.23 19.00 1.79
N ILE A 181 -19.56 17.73 1.59
CA ILE A 181 -20.73 17.27 0.86
C ILE A 181 -21.11 15.90 1.42
N ASP A 182 -22.40 15.59 1.47
CA ASP A 182 -22.84 14.27 1.87
C ASP A 182 -22.35 13.20 0.87
N GLY A 183 -21.79 12.12 1.40
CA GLY A 183 -21.23 11.02 0.60
C GLY A 183 -19.85 11.30 -0.02
N HIS A 184 -19.22 12.43 0.31
CA HIS A 184 -17.87 12.81 -0.14
C HIS A 184 -17.71 12.73 -1.68
N ILE A 185 -16.54 12.36 -2.21
CA ILE A 185 -16.32 12.27 -3.67
C ILE A 185 -16.49 10.81 -4.13
N ALA A 186 -15.72 9.91 -3.53
CA ALA A 186 -15.61 8.53 -4.00
C ALA A 186 -16.89 7.73 -3.72
N ASP A 187 -17.50 7.88 -2.55
CA ASP A 187 -18.73 7.16 -2.22
C ASP A 187 -19.91 7.60 -3.10
N ARG A 188 -19.99 8.89 -3.48
CA ARG A 188 -20.98 9.33 -4.48
C ARG A 188 -20.81 8.64 -5.83
N LEU A 189 -19.57 8.44 -6.27
CA LEU A 189 -19.27 7.76 -7.53
C LEU A 189 -19.55 6.26 -7.44
N MET A 190 -19.13 5.61 -6.34
CA MET A 190 -19.39 4.20 -6.08
C MET A 190 -20.88 3.93 -5.95
N GLU A 191 -21.60 4.79 -5.22
CA GLU A 191 -23.04 4.70 -5.07
C GLU A 191 -23.72 4.84 -6.42
N ALA A 192 -23.37 5.82 -7.25
CA ALA A 192 -23.95 5.98 -8.59
C ALA A 192 -23.85 4.70 -9.45
N VAL A 193 -22.70 4.02 -9.44
CA VAL A 193 -22.51 2.74 -10.13
C VAL A 193 -23.35 1.64 -9.49
N TRP A 194 -23.40 1.59 -8.16
CA TRP A 194 -24.18 0.60 -7.42
C TRP A 194 -25.70 0.76 -7.62
N ARG A 195 -26.21 1.99 -7.67
CA ARG A 195 -27.63 2.27 -7.93
C ARG A 195 -28.05 1.73 -9.29
N GLU A 196 -27.24 1.99 -10.32
CA GLU A 196 -27.51 1.49 -11.67
C GLU A 196 -27.44 -0.04 -11.72
N ALA A 197 -26.47 -0.65 -11.04
CA ALA A 197 -26.38 -2.11 -10.93
C ALA A 197 -27.63 -2.73 -10.30
N LEU A 198 -28.18 -2.11 -9.25
CA LEU A 198 -29.41 -2.59 -8.62
C LEU A 198 -30.62 -2.49 -9.54
N TRP A 199 -30.73 -1.45 -10.37
CA TRP A 199 -31.76 -1.34 -11.39
C TRP A 199 -31.62 -2.42 -12.47
N LEU A 200 -30.41 -2.69 -12.94
CA LEU A 200 -30.15 -3.75 -13.92
C LEU A 200 -30.58 -5.14 -13.42
N VAL A 201 -30.38 -5.42 -12.12
CA VAL A 201 -30.88 -6.65 -11.49
C VAL A 201 -32.40 -6.61 -11.31
N HIS A 202 -32.93 -5.50 -10.81
CA HIS A 202 -34.37 -5.33 -10.57
C HIS A 202 -35.19 -5.54 -11.85
N ASP A 203 -34.73 -4.98 -12.97
CA ASP A 203 -35.41 -5.06 -14.27
C ASP A 203 -35.10 -6.36 -15.02
N GLY A 204 -34.27 -7.24 -14.45
CA GLY A 204 -33.87 -8.51 -15.06
C GLY A 204 -33.00 -8.37 -16.29
N VAL A 205 -32.31 -7.24 -16.45
CA VAL A 205 -31.40 -6.97 -17.58
C VAL A 205 -30.09 -7.76 -17.44
N ALA A 206 -29.60 -7.92 -16.21
CA ALA A 206 -28.38 -8.67 -15.91
C ALA A 206 -28.41 -9.27 -14.50
N THR A 207 -27.69 -10.36 -14.31
CA THR A 207 -27.39 -10.95 -13.00
C THR A 207 -26.25 -10.22 -12.29
N THR A 208 -26.08 -10.41 -10.97
CA THR A 208 -24.93 -9.84 -10.23
C THR A 208 -23.58 -10.25 -10.85
N ALA A 209 -23.47 -11.50 -11.31
CA ALA A 209 -22.24 -12.00 -11.92
C ALA A 209 -21.94 -11.35 -13.27
N GLU A 210 -22.94 -11.14 -14.12
CA GLU A 210 -22.74 -10.45 -15.42
C GLU A 210 -22.33 -8.99 -15.24
N ILE A 211 -22.90 -8.31 -14.24
CA ILE A 211 -22.53 -6.93 -13.88
C ILE A 211 -21.09 -6.90 -13.36
N ASP A 212 -20.73 -7.79 -12.43
CA ASP A 212 -19.37 -7.90 -11.91
C ASP A 212 -18.37 -8.21 -13.03
N ASP A 213 -18.72 -9.08 -13.98
CA ASP A 213 -17.91 -9.42 -15.14
C ASP A 213 -17.66 -8.21 -16.04
N ALA A 214 -18.68 -7.38 -16.27
CA ALA A 214 -18.55 -6.14 -17.05
C ALA A 214 -17.57 -5.15 -16.38
N VAL A 215 -17.54 -5.09 -15.05
CA VAL A 215 -16.59 -4.25 -14.31
C VAL A 215 -15.19 -4.87 -14.32
N ARG A 216 -15.05 -6.13 -13.85
CA ARG A 216 -13.75 -6.77 -13.61
C ARG A 216 -12.99 -7.15 -14.89
N MET A 217 -13.70 -7.40 -15.98
CA MET A 217 -13.10 -7.70 -17.29
C MET A 217 -13.11 -6.50 -18.24
N GLY A 218 -13.77 -5.41 -17.87
CA GLY A 218 -13.95 -4.21 -18.68
C GLY A 218 -13.34 -2.96 -18.04
N PHE A 219 -14.17 -1.97 -17.75
CA PHE A 219 -13.71 -0.62 -17.38
C PHE A 219 -13.05 -0.55 -16.00
N GLY A 220 -13.32 -1.49 -15.09
CA GLY A 220 -12.68 -1.54 -13.77
C GLY A 220 -11.15 -1.68 -13.85
N LEU A 221 -10.63 -2.38 -14.87
CA LEU A 221 -9.19 -2.50 -15.10
C LEU A 221 -8.56 -1.16 -15.50
N ASN A 222 -9.26 -0.34 -16.30
CA ASN A 222 -8.82 1.00 -16.62
C ASN A 222 -8.83 1.89 -15.37
N TRP A 223 -9.92 1.84 -14.59
CA TRP A 223 -10.09 2.64 -13.39
C TRP A 223 -9.11 2.30 -12.26
N ALA A 224 -8.61 1.07 -12.21
CA ALA A 224 -7.58 0.66 -11.26
C ALA A 224 -6.26 1.45 -11.44
N GLN A 225 -5.99 1.97 -12.64
CA GLN A 225 -4.75 2.68 -12.95
C GLN A 225 -4.94 4.13 -13.41
N MET A 226 -6.09 4.49 -14.00
CA MET A 226 -6.44 5.84 -14.43
C MET A 226 -7.90 6.17 -14.16
N GLY A 227 -8.16 7.34 -13.60
CA GLY A 227 -9.53 7.77 -13.29
C GLY A 227 -10.41 7.98 -14.54
N PRO A 228 -11.71 8.27 -14.36
CA PRO A 228 -12.66 8.45 -15.46
C PRO A 228 -12.25 9.59 -16.41
N PHE A 229 -11.68 10.68 -15.89
CA PHE A 229 -11.27 11.82 -16.71
C PHE A 229 -10.00 11.56 -17.55
N GLU A 230 -9.00 10.87 -16.99
CA GLU A 230 -7.82 10.45 -17.75
C GLU A 230 -8.19 9.43 -18.83
N SER A 231 -9.09 8.50 -18.48
CA SER A 231 -9.65 7.54 -19.45
C SER A 231 -10.39 8.27 -20.58
N ALA A 232 -11.18 9.31 -20.26
CA ALA A 232 -11.87 10.14 -21.26
C ALA A 232 -10.88 10.93 -22.13
N LEU A 233 -9.80 11.45 -21.56
CA LEU A 233 -8.74 12.12 -22.31
C LEU A 233 -8.12 11.18 -23.36
N LEU A 234 -7.80 9.93 -22.97
CA LEU A 234 -7.29 8.92 -23.90
C LEU A 234 -8.31 8.56 -24.99
N ALA A 235 -9.59 8.44 -24.63
CA ALA A 235 -10.67 8.21 -25.59
C ALA A 235 -10.88 9.37 -26.58
N GLY A 236 -10.47 10.58 -26.21
CA GLY A 236 -10.46 11.76 -27.09
C GLY A 236 -9.29 11.80 -28.05
N GLY A 237 -8.21 11.07 -27.78
CA GLY A 237 -7.01 11.08 -28.61
C GLY A 237 -6.43 12.49 -28.78
N ALA A 238 -5.92 12.81 -29.97
CA ALA A 238 -5.32 14.11 -30.27
C ALA A 238 -6.32 15.28 -30.22
N ALA A 239 -7.61 15.00 -30.29
CA ALA A 239 -8.68 15.99 -30.24
C ALA A 239 -8.99 16.50 -28.82
N GLY A 240 -8.57 15.78 -27.78
CA GLY A 240 -8.77 16.20 -26.40
C GLY A 240 -10.12 15.79 -25.79
N VAL A 241 -10.27 16.07 -24.49
CA VAL A 241 -11.45 15.67 -23.70
C VAL A 241 -12.68 16.54 -24.01
N ASP A 242 -12.48 17.76 -24.49
CA ASP A 242 -13.52 18.70 -24.89
C ASP A 242 -14.33 18.18 -26.09
N GLU A 243 -13.68 17.55 -27.06
CA GLU A 243 -14.40 16.89 -28.16
C GLU A 243 -15.20 15.69 -27.65
N VAL A 244 -14.64 14.89 -26.73
CA VAL A 244 -15.38 13.77 -26.10
C VAL A 244 -16.63 14.31 -25.43
N VAL A 245 -16.49 15.27 -24.51
CA VAL A 245 -17.61 15.89 -23.78
C VAL A 245 -18.64 16.50 -24.74
N SER A 246 -18.20 17.17 -25.81
CA SER A 246 -19.09 17.74 -26.82
C SER A 246 -19.85 16.66 -27.60
N ARG A 247 -19.23 15.51 -27.88
CA ARG A 247 -19.85 14.37 -28.58
C ARG A 247 -20.83 13.61 -27.71
N ILE A 248 -20.53 13.40 -26.43
CA ILE A 248 -21.48 12.76 -25.49
C ILE A 248 -22.60 13.71 -25.04
N GLY A 249 -22.37 15.03 -25.05
CA GLY A 249 -23.32 16.06 -24.62
C GLY A 249 -24.76 15.84 -25.11
N PRO A 250 -25.02 15.70 -26.43
CA PRO A 250 -26.36 15.45 -26.96
C PRO A 250 -27.03 14.17 -26.45
N GLY A 251 -26.27 13.21 -25.94
CA GLY A 251 -26.75 11.95 -25.38
C GLY A 251 -26.91 11.95 -23.86
N LEU A 252 -26.44 12.99 -23.15
CA LEU A 252 -26.55 13.11 -21.68
C LEU A 252 -27.98 13.45 -21.24
N ASP A 253 -28.76 14.11 -22.10
CA ASP A 253 -30.17 14.46 -21.81
C ASP A 253 -31.14 13.28 -22.04
N LEU A 254 -30.66 12.15 -22.59
CA LEU A 254 -31.49 10.97 -22.82
C LEU A 254 -31.58 10.15 -21.52
N PRO A 255 -32.77 9.67 -21.11
CA PRO A 255 -32.93 8.84 -19.92
C PRO A 255 -32.39 7.42 -20.21
N ARG A 256 -31.06 7.28 -20.18
CA ARG A 256 -30.36 6.01 -20.44
C ARG A 256 -30.14 5.16 -19.19
N THR A 257 -30.28 5.75 -18.01
CA THR A 257 -29.89 5.20 -16.69
C THR A 257 -30.78 5.76 -15.59
N HIS A 258 -30.94 5.05 -14.47
CA HIS A 258 -31.80 5.44 -13.34
C HIS A 258 -31.03 6.14 -12.20
N LEU A 259 -30.02 6.96 -12.52
CA LEU A 259 -29.07 7.50 -11.52
C LEU A 259 -29.69 8.34 -10.39
N THR A 260 -30.84 8.97 -10.63
CA THR A 260 -31.55 9.78 -9.62
C THR A 260 -32.51 8.98 -8.75
N GLU A 261 -32.75 7.71 -9.08
CA GLU A 261 -33.74 6.85 -8.43
C GLU A 261 -33.05 5.64 -7.81
N MET A 262 -33.55 5.19 -6.67
CA MET A 262 -33.21 3.90 -6.09
C MET A 262 -34.39 2.96 -6.30
N PRO A 263 -34.19 1.70 -6.73
CA PRO A 263 -35.27 0.73 -6.64
C PRO A 263 -35.69 0.61 -5.18
N GLU A 264 -36.99 0.39 -4.95
CA GLU A 264 -37.47 0.11 -3.60
C GLU A 264 -36.71 -1.10 -3.05
N ALA A 265 -36.14 -0.97 -1.84
CA ALA A 265 -35.43 -2.02 -1.15
C ALA A 265 -36.40 -3.10 -0.62
N THR A 266 -37.11 -3.74 -1.54
CA THR A 266 -38.07 -4.79 -1.27
C THR A 266 -37.36 -6.05 -0.76
N GLU A 267 -38.07 -6.84 0.04
CA GLU A 267 -37.56 -8.14 0.50
C GLU A 267 -37.22 -9.07 -0.68
N ALA A 268 -37.97 -8.95 -1.78
CA ALA A 268 -37.73 -9.71 -3.00
C ALA A 268 -36.39 -9.34 -3.64
N LEU A 269 -36.14 -8.05 -3.89
CA LEU A 269 -34.87 -7.59 -4.47
C LEU A 269 -33.68 -7.93 -3.58
N ALA A 270 -33.80 -7.71 -2.27
CA ALA A 270 -32.76 -8.07 -1.31
C ALA A 270 -32.43 -9.57 -1.33
N ARG A 271 -33.46 -10.42 -1.42
CA ARG A 271 -33.30 -11.87 -1.53
C ARG A 271 -32.66 -12.27 -2.85
N THR A 272 -33.09 -11.69 -3.98
CA THR A 272 -32.51 -11.95 -5.30
C THR A 272 -31.02 -11.62 -5.32
N VAL A 273 -30.62 -10.44 -4.84
CA VAL A 273 -29.21 -10.05 -4.76
C VAL A 273 -28.43 -11.02 -3.84
N ALA A 274 -28.97 -11.34 -2.66
CA ALA A 274 -28.30 -12.26 -1.72
C ALA A 274 -28.12 -13.67 -2.30
N GLU A 275 -29.14 -14.22 -2.97
CA GLU A 275 -29.07 -15.54 -3.62
C GLU A 275 -28.05 -15.55 -4.77
N GLN A 276 -28.06 -14.53 -5.64
CA GLN A 276 -27.13 -14.45 -6.77
C GLN A 276 -25.67 -14.25 -6.32
N THR A 277 -25.43 -13.36 -5.36
CA THR A 277 -24.09 -13.17 -4.78
C THR A 277 -23.61 -14.43 -4.05
N GLY A 278 -24.50 -15.11 -3.33
CA GLY A 278 -24.19 -16.40 -2.69
C GLY A 278 -23.80 -17.49 -3.69
N ALA A 279 -24.55 -17.61 -4.79
CA ALA A 279 -24.23 -18.55 -5.87
C ALA A 279 -22.87 -18.24 -6.53
N GLN A 280 -22.54 -16.97 -6.70
CA GLN A 280 -21.26 -16.52 -7.25
C GLN A 280 -20.07 -16.81 -6.30
N ALA A 281 -20.27 -16.64 -5.00
CA ALA A 281 -19.27 -17.00 -3.98
C ALA A 281 -19.02 -18.53 -3.95
N GLY A 282 -20.06 -19.33 -4.17
CA GLY A 282 -20.01 -20.80 -4.03
C GLY A 282 -19.80 -21.21 -2.57
N ASP A 283 -19.08 -22.31 -2.33
CA ASP A 283 -18.82 -22.83 -0.97
C ASP A 283 -17.64 -22.15 -0.26
N ARG A 284 -17.07 -21.08 -0.84
CA ARG A 284 -15.89 -20.41 -0.29
C ARG A 284 -16.27 -19.57 0.94
N PRO A 285 -15.59 -19.74 2.09
CA PRO A 285 -15.81 -18.89 3.23
C PRO A 285 -15.37 -17.44 2.94
N LEU A 286 -16.01 -16.47 3.60
CA LEU A 286 -15.70 -15.05 3.41
C LEU A 286 -14.21 -14.74 3.65
N GLU A 287 -13.60 -15.39 4.63
CA GLU A 287 -12.16 -15.26 4.91
C GLU A 287 -11.31 -15.62 3.69
N GLU A 288 -11.64 -16.68 2.96
CA GLU A 288 -10.91 -17.06 1.74
C GLU A 288 -11.07 -16.00 0.65
N LEU A 289 -12.28 -15.44 0.49
CA LEU A 289 -12.52 -14.37 -0.48
C LEU A 289 -11.75 -13.09 -0.12
N GLU A 290 -11.63 -12.75 1.17
CA GLU A 290 -10.80 -11.64 1.64
C GLU A 290 -9.33 -11.87 1.34
N GLN A 291 -8.82 -13.09 1.55
CA GLN A 291 -7.43 -13.43 1.24
C GLN A 291 -7.14 -13.38 -0.26
N VAL A 292 -8.09 -13.84 -1.10
CA VAL A 292 -7.99 -13.71 -2.56
C VAL A 292 -7.97 -12.24 -2.97
N ARG A 293 -8.88 -11.42 -2.41
CA ARG A 293 -8.92 -9.97 -2.65
C ARG A 293 -7.58 -9.33 -2.28
N ASP A 294 -7.07 -9.58 -1.09
CA ASP A 294 -5.85 -8.95 -0.58
C ASP A 294 -4.63 -9.36 -1.39
N LYS A 295 -4.50 -10.64 -1.77
CA LYS A 295 -3.44 -11.11 -2.68
C LYS A 295 -3.48 -10.38 -4.03
N ASN A 296 -4.68 -10.23 -4.61
CA ASN A 296 -4.86 -9.55 -5.89
C ASN A 296 -4.56 -8.06 -5.78
N LEU A 297 -5.03 -7.40 -4.72
CA LEU A 297 -4.74 -5.98 -4.46
C LEU A 297 -3.24 -5.75 -4.28
N VAL A 298 -2.53 -6.62 -3.55
CA VAL A 298 -1.07 -6.54 -3.40
C VAL A 298 -0.38 -6.65 -4.75
N ALA A 299 -0.77 -7.63 -5.59
CA ALA A 299 -0.20 -7.79 -6.93
C ALA A 299 -0.42 -6.55 -7.82
N VAL A 300 -1.65 -6.02 -7.85
CA VAL A 300 -2.00 -4.82 -8.63
C VAL A 300 -1.22 -3.61 -8.15
N LEU A 301 -1.21 -3.35 -6.84
CA LEU A 301 -0.51 -2.21 -6.26
C LEU A 301 1.00 -2.28 -6.49
N ARG A 302 1.60 -3.47 -6.43
CA ARG A 302 3.03 -3.67 -6.72
C ARG A 302 3.34 -3.50 -8.20
N ALA A 303 2.49 -3.97 -9.11
CA ALA A 303 2.64 -3.71 -10.53
C ALA A 303 2.56 -2.20 -10.83
N LEU A 304 1.58 -1.51 -10.24
CA LEU A 304 1.46 -0.06 -10.32
C LEU A 304 2.67 0.64 -9.73
N LYS A 305 3.25 0.13 -8.64
CA LYS A 305 4.45 0.69 -8.00
C LYS A 305 5.71 0.53 -8.84
N TRP A 306 5.84 -0.61 -9.51
CA TRP A 306 6.91 -0.86 -10.46
C TRP A 306 6.85 0.14 -11.63
N ALA A 307 5.67 0.33 -12.23
CA ALA A 307 5.45 1.43 -13.20
C ALA A 307 5.54 2.82 -12.54
N GLY A 308 5.25 2.87 -11.24
CA GLY A 308 4.87 3.99 -10.38
C GLY A 308 4.06 5.04 -11.08
N TRP A 309 2.86 4.59 -11.34
CA TRP A 309 1.71 5.36 -11.74
C TRP A 309 0.64 5.27 -10.64
N GLY A 310 -0.22 6.29 -10.53
CA GLY A 310 -1.33 6.32 -9.57
C GLY A 310 -0.93 5.95 -8.14
N ALA A 311 -1.63 4.98 -7.54
CA ALA A 311 -1.34 4.47 -6.19
C ALA A 311 0.09 3.95 -6.04
N GLY A 312 0.68 3.40 -7.10
CA GLY A 312 2.06 2.93 -7.10
C GLY A 312 3.10 4.03 -6.92
N ALA A 313 2.88 5.21 -7.51
CA ALA A 313 3.75 6.37 -7.30
C ALA A 313 3.75 6.82 -5.83
N HIS A 314 2.57 6.81 -5.19
CA HIS A 314 2.42 7.10 -3.77
C HIS A 314 3.18 6.08 -2.90
N LEU A 315 3.08 4.78 -3.21
CA LEU A 315 3.82 3.73 -2.50
C LEU A 315 5.34 3.89 -2.65
N ARG A 316 5.86 4.23 -3.85
CA ARG A 316 7.29 4.56 -4.02
C ARG A 316 7.71 5.75 -3.14
N GLY A 317 6.89 6.79 -3.11
CA GLY A 317 7.13 7.95 -2.27
C GLY A 317 7.09 7.63 -0.78
N PHE A 318 6.30 6.66 -0.35
CA PHE A 318 6.27 6.18 1.04
C PHE A 318 7.56 5.42 1.40
N ASP A 319 7.98 4.47 0.56
CA ASP A 319 9.22 3.72 0.79
C ASP A 319 10.46 4.62 0.90
N ALA A 320 10.55 5.65 0.06
CA ALA A 320 11.64 6.61 0.11
C ALA A 320 11.72 7.39 1.44
N ARG A 321 10.62 7.46 2.21
CA ARG A 321 10.59 8.08 3.55
C ARG A 321 10.93 7.11 4.68
N LEU A 322 10.91 5.81 4.42
CA LEU A 322 11.36 4.79 5.39
C LEU A 322 12.90 4.69 5.43
N ASP A 323 13.59 5.26 4.43
CA ASP A 323 15.04 5.32 4.36
C ASP A 323 15.62 6.39 5.29
N GLY A 324 16.56 5.99 6.16
CA GLY A 324 17.23 6.94 7.08
C GLY A 324 18.37 6.34 7.92
N GLY A 325 18.85 5.14 7.60
CA GLY A 325 19.99 4.54 8.30
C GLY A 325 21.32 4.93 7.67
N GLU A 326 22.33 5.18 8.50
CA GLU A 326 23.72 5.30 8.04
C GLU A 326 24.18 3.96 7.45
N ILE A 327 24.86 4.00 6.30
CA ILE A 327 25.35 2.80 5.61
C ILE A 327 26.84 2.67 5.90
N ASP A 328 27.20 1.62 6.63
CA ASP A 328 28.60 1.24 6.80
C ASP A 328 29.13 0.60 5.52
N LEU A 329 30.05 1.29 4.86
CA LEU A 329 30.73 0.82 3.65
C LEU A 329 31.97 -0.04 3.95
N ALA A 330 32.34 -0.20 5.22
CA ALA A 330 33.51 -0.99 5.62
C ALA A 330 33.20 -2.49 5.77
N GLY A 331 31.96 -2.84 6.10
CA GLY A 331 31.49 -4.22 6.24
C GLY A 331 30.58 -4.68 5.09
N PRO A 332 30.04 -5.92 5.16
CA PRO A 332 29.00 -6.37 4.25
C PRO A 332 27.81 -5.41 4.27
N ILE A 333 27.47 -4.85 3.11
CA ILE A 333 26.49 -3.78 3.00
C ILE A 333 25.08 -4.38 2.94
N ARG A 334 24.18 -3.92 3.81
CA ARG A 334 22.75 -4.29 3.73
C ARG A 334 22.09 -3.56 2.57
N THR A 335 21.95 -4.23 1.43
CA THR A 335 21.41 -3.62 0.20
C THR A 335 19.91 -3.81 0.06
N VAL A 336 19.37 -4.93 0.54
CA VAL A 336 17.93 -5.22 0.50
C VAL A 336 17.44 -5.60 1.89
N ALA A 337 16.23 -5.16 2.20
CA ALA A 337 15.52 -5.44 3.44
C ALA A 337 14.02 -5.34 3.16
N ARG A 338 13.29 -6.45 3.14
CA ARG A 338 11.87 -6.46 2.77
C ARG A 338 11.17 -7.70 3.32
N THR A 339 9.84 -7.71 3.27
CA THR A 339 9.05 -8.93 3.47
C THR A 339 8.82 -9.64 2.12
N VAL A 340 8.74 -10.98 2.13
CA VAL A 340 8.29 -11.77 0.97
C VAL A 340 6.83 -11.44 0.65
N PRO A 341 6.53 -10.83 -0.52
CA PRO A 341 5.17 -10.46 -0.90
C PRO A 341 4.26 -11.65 -1.26
N LEU A 342 2.95 -11.46 -1.18
CA LEU A 342 1.93 -12.46 -1.52
C LEU A 342 1.98 -12.91 -3.00
N ASP A 343 2.44 -12.06 -3.91
CA ASP A 343 2.54 -12.32 -5.36
C ASP A 343 3.87 -12.98 -5.78
N TRP A 344 4.76 -13.25 -4.82
CA TRP A 344 6.07 -13.89 -5.09
C TRP A 344 6.05 -15.40 -4.87
N THR A 345 4.99 -15.92 -4.27
CA THR A 345 4.90 -17.31 -3.86
C THR A 345 4.04 -18.16 -4.78
N ASP A 346 4.33 -19.45 -4.81
CA ASP A 346 3.52 -20.46 -5.48
C ASP A 346 2.25 -20.82 -4.67
N TYR A 347 1.57 -21.88 -5.09
CA TYR A 347 0.37 -22.39 -4.42
C TYR A 347 0.63 -22.99 -3.03
N ASN A 348 1.90 -23.31 -2.69
CA ASN A 348 2.31 -23.79 -1.37
C ASN A 348 2.77 -22.66 -0.44
N GLY A 349 2.80 -21.41 -0.93
CA GLY A 349 3.30 -20.27 -0.17
C GLY A 349 4.83 -20.15 -0.16
N HIS A 350 5.54 -20.91 -1.00
CA HIS A 350 6.99 -20.84 -1.15
C HIS A 350 7.39 -19.78 -2.17
N MET A 351 8.40 -18.99 -1.85
CA MET A 351 8.97 -18.02 -2.79
C MET A 351 9.48 -18.74 -4.04
N THR A 352 9.00 -18.31 -5.21
CA THR A 352 9.35 -18.93 -6.48
C THR A 352 10.81 -18.67 -6.86
N GLU A 353 11.44 -19.64 -7.53
CA GLU A 353 12.85 -19.59 -7.96
C GLU A 353 13.29 -18.25 -8.59
N PRO A 354 12.58 -17.66 -9.59
CA PRO A 354 13.02 -16.41 -10.21
C PRO A 354 13.06 -15.21 -9.26
N ARG A 355 12.30 -15.24 -8.16
CA ARG A 355 12.26 -14.13 -7.19
C ARG A 355 13.54 -14.02 -6.37
N TYR A 356 14.30 -15.10 -6.23
CA TYR A 356 15.62 -15.03 -5.59
C TYR A 356 16.57 -14.20 -6.45
N MET A 357 16.58 -14.44 -7.76
CA MET A 357 17.41 -13.64 -8.67
C MET A 357 16.93 -12.20 -8.74
N GLN A 358 15.61 -11.94 -8.71
CA GLN A 358 15.08 -10.59 -8.60
C GLN A 358 15.62 -9.86 -7.36
N VAL A 359 15.63 -10.51 -6.19
CA VAL A 359 16.18 -9.92 -4.95
C VAL A 359 17.69 -9.63 -5.06
N PHE A 360 18.45 -10.47 -5.76
CA PHE A 360 19.87 -10.20 -6.02
C PHE A 360 20.08 -9.08 -7.05
N SER A 361 19.20 -8.93 -8.04
CA SER A 361 19.20 -7.79 -8.95
C SER A 361 18.88 -6.50 -8.20
N ASP A 362 17.87 -6.49 -7.33
CA ASP A 362 17.55 -5.33 -6.48
C ASP A 362 18.77 -4.93 -5.60
N ALA A 363 19.48 -5.93 -5.07
CA ALA A 363 20.72 -5.73 -4.31
C ALA A 363 21.87 -5.17 -5.16
N THR A 364 21.97 -5.61 -6.41
CA THR A 364 22.94 -5.12 -7.39
C THR A 364 22.67 -3.66 -7.74
N ASP A 365 21.42 -3.31 -8.04
CA ASP A 365 20.99 -1.94 -8.33
C ASP A 365 21.31 -1.02 -7.16
N ARG A 366 21.08 -1.49 -5.92
CA ARG A 366 21.48 -0.72 -4.74
C ARG A 366 23.00 -0.52 -4.64
N MET A 367 23.82 -1.50 -5.00
CA MET A 367 25.28 -1.32 -5.07
C MET A 367 25.66 -0.29 -6.14
N MET A 368 24.96 -0.28 -7.29
CA MET A 368 25.17 0.71 -8.36
C MET A 368 24.87 2.13 -7.86
N GLU A 369 23.75 2.33 -7.16
CA GLU A 369 23.41 3.62 -6.54
C GLU A 369 24.48 4.08 -5.54
N LEU A 370 25.00 3.18 -4.70
CA LEU A 370 26.02 3.51 -3.69
C LEU A 370 27.33 3.98 -4.32
N VAL A 371 27.74 3.38 -5.45
CA VAL A 371 28.89 3.86 -6.21
C VAL A 371 28.59 5.11 -7.05
N GLY A 372 27.38 5.66 -7.00
CA GLY A 372 26.99 6.88 -7.71
C GLY A 372 26.50 6.66 -9.14
N CYS A 373 26.23 5.41 -9.53
CA CYS A 373 25.52 5.07 -10.77
C CYS A 373 24.00 5.11 -10.52
N ASP A 374 23.50 6.29 -10.14
CA ASP A 374 22.08 6.53 -9.86
C ASP A 374 21.28 6.88 -11.13
N ALA A 375 19.99 7.20 -10.98
CA ALA A 375 19.14 7.57 -12.11
C ALA A 375 19.65 8.77 -12.91
N ALA A 376 20.32 9.73 -12.26
CA ALA A 376 20.89 10.90 -12.94
C ALA A 376 22.13 10.52 -13.76
N TYR A 377 23.00 9.65 -13.21
CA TYR A 377 24.14 9.09 -13.93
C TYR A 377 23.69 8.28 -15.16
N VAL A 378 22.65 7.45 -15.00
CA VAL A 378 22.07 6.64 -16.09
C VAL A 378 21.47 7.52 -17.18
N ALA A 379 20.72 8.56 -16.81
CA ALA A 379 20.20 9.55 -17.75
C ALA A 379 21.33 10.30 -18.50
N GLY A 380 22.50 10.42 -17.88
CA GLY A 380 23.73 10.94 -18.49
C GLY A 380 24.37 10.04 -19.56
N GLY A 381 23.81 8.86 -19.83
CA GLY A 381 24.21 8.01 -20.95
C GLY A 381 25.23 6.91 -20.62
N ALA A 382 25.41 6.55 -19.34
CA ALA A 382 26.29 5.47 -18.92
C ALA A 382 25.66 4.62 -17.81
N SER A 383 25.97 3.32 -17.74
CA SER A 383 25.42 2.42 -16.70
C SER A 383 26.27 1.15 -16.55
N PHE A 384 25.88 0.24 -15.67
CA PHE A 384 26.40 -1.13 -15.58
C PHE A 384 25.40 -2.13 -16.13
N PHE A 385 25.88 -3.12 -16.88
CA PHE A 385 25.12 -4.31 -17.25
C PHE A 385 25.71 -5.54 -16.59
N THR A 386 24.84 -6.44 -16.12
CA THR A 386 25.24 -7.77 -15.64
C THR A 386 25.69 -8.62 -16.81
N ALA A 387 26.98 -8.93 -16.88
CA ALA A 387 27.56 -9.80 -17.90
C ALA A 387 27.39 -11.29 -17.55
N GLU A 388 27.43 -11.61 -16.25
CA GLU A 388 27.24 -12.96 -15.74
C GLU A 388 26.62 -12.92 -14.35
N SER A 389 25.76 -13.89 -14.06
CA SER A 389 25.17 -14.10 -12.74
C SER A 389 25.11 -15.58 -12.40
N HIS A 390 25.41 -15.92 -11.16
CA HIS A 390 25.31 -17.28 -10.62
C HIS A 390 24.53 -17.28 -9.31
N ILE A 391 23.60 -18.22 -9.16
CA ILE A 391 22.75 -18.34 -7.97
C ILE A 391 22.89 -19.74 -7.34
N ARG A 392 22.93 -19.77 -6.01
CA ARG A 392 22.80 -21.00 -5.21
C ARG A 392 21.56 -20.88 -4.35
N HIS A 393 20.64 -21.84 -4.46
CA HIS A 393 19.52 -21.99 -3.54
C HIS A 393 19.93 -22.97 -2.44
N LEU A 394 19.84 -22.53 -1.19
CA LEU A 394 20.28 -23.29 -0.01
C LEU A 394 19.10 -23.72 0.87
N ALA A 395 18.06 -22.90 0.93
CA ALA A 395 16.83 -23.17 1.66
C ALA A 395 15.64 -22.40 1.05
N GLU A 396 14.44 -22.74 1.49
CA GLU A 396 13.20 -22.08 1.11
C GLU A 396 12.92 -20.83 1.97
N ALA A 397 12.23 -19.85 1.37
CA ALA A 397 11.55 -18.77 2.06
C ALA A 397 10.04 -18.83 1.77
N ARG A 398 9.24 -18.31 2.67
CA ARG A 398 7.77 -18.31 2.59
C ARG A 398 7.22 -16.89 2.57
N VAL A 399 5.96 -16.77 2.18
CA VAL A 399 5.21 -15.52 2.31
C VAL A 399 5.34 -14.94 3.72
N GLY A 400 5.58 -13.63 3.83
CA GLY A 400 5.69 -12.96 5.12
C GLY A 400 7.08 -13.02 5.76
N ASP A 401 7.98 -13.89 5.30
CA ASP A 401 9.35 -13.95 5.82
C ASP A 401 10.09 -12.62 5.63
N ALA A 402 10.91 -12.25 6.62
CA ALA A 402 11.76 -11.08 6.55
C ALA A 402 13.06 -11.40 5.80
N LEU A 403 13.20 -10.85 4.59
CA LEU A 403 14.38 -10.97 3.75
C LEU A 403 15.40 -9.86 4.03
N ARG A 404 16.67 -10.24 4.00
CA ARG A 404 17.80 -9.31 4.04
C ARG A 404 18.92 -9.77 3.13
N VAL A 405 19.45 -8.88 2.31
CA VAL A 405 20.66 -9.14 1.51
C VAL A 405 21.86 -8.40 2.08
N GLU A 406 22.94 -9.12 2.32
CA GLU A 406 24.28 -8.56 2.53
C GLU A 406 25.08 -8.65 1.23
N SER A 407 25.64 -7.53 0.79
CA SER A 407 26.41 -7.44 -0.45
C SER A 407 27.86 -7.11 -0.18
N LEU A 408 28.75 -7.78 -0.92
CA LEU A 408 30.18 -7.54 -0.92
C LEU A 408 30.65 -7.19 -2.33
N CYS A 409 31.47 -6.15 -2.45
CA CYS A 409 32.30 -5.97 -3.64
C CYS A 409 33.54 -6.87 -3.52
N LEU A 410 33.60 -7.93 -4.34
CA LEU A 410 34.74 -8.84 -4.38
C LEU A 410 35.95 -8.22 -5.08
N GLY A 411 35.70 -7.29 -6.00
CA GLY A 411 36.68 -6.47 -6.69
C GLY A 411 36.01 -5.48 -7.62
N ALA A 412 36.60 -4.29 -7.75
CA ALA A 412 36.20 -3.29 -8.73
C ALA A 412 37.43 -2.65 -9.35
N GLY A 413 37.46 -2.54 -10.68
CA GLY A 413 38.63 -2.05 -11.40
C GLY A 413 38.35 -1.84 -12.88
N GLY A 414 38.79 -0.69 -13.40
CA GLY A 414 38.42 -0.21 -14.72
C GLY A 414 36.90 -0.24 -14.90
N ARG A 415 36.45 -0.81 -16.02
CA ARG A 415 35.03 -1.01 -16.35
C ARG A 415 34.31 -2.18 -15.68
N LYS A 416 34.89 -2.88 -14.69
CA LYS A 416 34.27 -4.08 -14.08
C LYS A 416 34.00 -3.91 -12.60
N MET A 417 32.88 -4.48 -12.14
CA MET A 417 32.54 -4.61 -10.73
C MET A 417 32.04 -6.04 -10.46
N HIS A 418 32.67 -6.74 -9.52
CA HIS A 418 32.35 -8.12 -9.14
C HIS A 418 31.69 -8.11 -7.76
N LEU A 419 30.44 -8.54 -7.70
CA LEU A 419 29.61 -8.52 -6.51
C LEU A 419 29.28 -9.93 -6.03
N PHE A 420 29.11 -10.07 -4.72
CA PHE A 420 28.58 -11.27 -4.08
C PHE A 420 27.50 -10.87 -3.07
N HIS A 421 26.39 -11.58 -3.12
CA HIS A 421 25.19 -11.32 -2.33
C HIS A 421 24.85 -12.54 -1.50
N ARG A 422 24.49 -12.32 -0.24
CA ARG A 422 24.03 -13.34 0.69
C ARG A 422 22.61 -12.98 1.11
N LEU A 423 21.65 -13.82 0.76
CA LEU A 423 20.26 -13.65 1.12
C LEU A 423 19.96 -14.43 2.39
N PHE A 424 19.39 -13.74 3.37
CA PHE A 424 18.95 -14.29 4.63
C PHE A 424 17.43 -14.19 4.76
N SER A 425 16.83 -15.22 5.37
CA SER A 425 15.49 -15.20 5.95
C SER A 425 15.61 -15.63 7.42
N ASP A 426 15.02 -14.87 8.34
CA ASP A 426 15.04 -15.13 9.78
C ASP A 426 16.44 -15.47 10.36
N GLY A 427 17.47 -14.77 9.86
CA GLY A 427 18.86 -14.94 10.28
C GLY A 427 19.59 -16.14 9.66
N ARG A 428 18.90 -17.00 8.91
CA ARG A 428 19.49 -18.13 8.16
C ARG A 428 19.82 -17.70 6.73
N GLU A 429 21.00 -18.06 6.24
CA GLU A 429 21.35 -17.90 4.83
C GLU A 429 20.57 -18.91 3.98
N ILE A 430 19.77 -18.40 3.03
CA ILE A 430 18.87 -19.22 2.20
C ILE A 430 19.29 -19.25 0.73
N ALA A 431 20.08 -18.28 0.28
CA ALA A 431 20.63 -18.26 -1.07
C ALA A 431 21.86 -17.35 -1.16
N THR A 432 22.69 -17.58 -2.18
CA THR A 432 23.78 -16.67 -2.54
C THR A 432 23.70 -16.31 -4.02
N GLY A 433 24.01 -15.08 -4.37
CA GLY A 433 24.10 -14.59 -5.74
C GLY A 433 25.48 -14.01 -6.01
N GLU A 434 26.09 -14.34 -7.13
CA GLU A 434 27.36 -13.75 -7.60
C GLU A 434 27.10 -13.07 -8.93
N ALA A 435 27.57 -11.83 -9.10
CA ALA A 435 27.31 -11.04 -10.31
C ALA A 435 28.59 -10.34 -10.78
N LEU A 436 28.88 -10.45 -12.07
CA LEU A 436 29.93 -9.67 -12.73
C LEU A 436 29.27 -8.60 -13.59
N LEU A 437 29.49 -7.34 -13.22
CA LEU A 437 28.99 -6.18 -13.94
C LEU A 437 30.07 -5.58 -14.83
N VAL A 438 29.64 -5.05 -15.96
CA VAL A 438 30.48 -4.30 -16.91
C VAL A 438 29.86 -2.93 -17.13
N HIS A 439 30.64 -1.88 -16.90
CA HIS A 439 30.27 -0.51 -17.20
C HIS A 439 30.21 -0.29 -18.71
N VAL A 440 29.16 0.38 -19.18
CA VAL A 440 28.83 0.58 -20.57
C VAL A 440 28.42 2.01 -20.85
N SER A 441 28.74 2.49 -22.05
CA SER A 441 28.10 3.66 -22.64
C SER A 441 26.76 3.24 -23.21
N LEU A 442 25.69 3.95 -22.86
CA LEU A 442 24.35 3.72 -23.41
C LEU A 442 24.21 4.25 -24.84
N GLU A 443 25.08 5.19 -25.23
CA GLU A 443 25.18 5.70 -26.60
C GLU A 443 25.79 4.66 -27.53
N THR A 444 26.98 4.14 -27.20
CA THR A 444 27.70 3.19 -28.08
C THR A 444 27.31 1.74 -27.84
N ARG A 445 26.65 1.43 -26.71
CA ARG A 445 26.36 0.08 -26.22
C ARG A 445 27.59 -0.80 -26.06
N GLN A 446 28.75 -0.17 -25.81
CA GLN A 446 30.03 -0.84 -25.60
C GLN A 446 30.57 -0.57 -24.21
N ALA A 447 31.41 -1.50 -23.75
CA ALA A 447 32.03 -1.41 -22.45
C ALA A 447 33.02 -0.22 -22.40
N SER A 448 32.81 0.69 -21.45
CA SER A 448 33.53 1.94 -21.30
C SER A 448 33.99 2.15 -19.86
N GLU A 449 34.97 3.01 -19.64
CA GLU A 449 35.36 3.37 -18.27
C GLU A 449 34.27 4.19 -17.57
N PRO A 450 34.04 3.97 -16.25
CA PRO A 450 33.11 4.78 -15.48
C PRO A 450 33.62 6.21 -15.29
N GLY A 451 32.70 7.14 -15.02
CA GLY A 451 33.05 8.50 -14.63
C GLY A 451 33.93 8.53 -13.37
N PRO A 452 34.74 9.58 -13.17
CA PRO A 452 35.77 9.61 -12.13
C PRO A 452 35.22 9.41 -10.71
N ASP A 453 34.04 9.98 -10.40
CA ASP A 453 33.41 9.81 -9.09
C ASP A 453 32.93 8.38 -8.86
N VAL A 454 32.35 7.74 -9.88
CA VAL A 454 31.92 6.35 -9.82
C VAL A 454 33.11 5.42 -9.66
N ALA A 455 34.16 5.62 -10.46
CA ALA A 455 35.42 4.88 -10.38
C ALA A 455 36.07 4.98 -8.98
N ARG A 456 36.07 6.19 -8.39
CA ARG A 456 36.59 6.44 -7.04
C ARG A 456 35.79 5.66 -5.99
N ARG A 457 34.46 5.78 -5.98
CA ARG A 457 33.60 5.09 -5.00
C ARG A 457 33.66 3.56 -5.13
N MET A 458 33.70 3.05 -6.36
CA MET A 458 33.96 1.64 -6.63
C MET A 458 35.24 1.16 -5.95
N SER A 459 36.33 1.93 -6.13
CA SER A 459 37.65 1.60 -5.57
C SER A 459 37.66 1.67 -4.04
N GLU A 460 36.96 2.64 -3.45
CA GLU A 460 36.80 2.78 -2.00
C GLU A 460 36.11 1.56 -1.38
N ILE A 461 34.94 1.17 -1.91
CA ILE A 461 34.19 0.00 -1.43
C ILE A 461 35.00 -1.28 -1.64
N ALA A 462 35.60 -1.48 -2.82
CA ALA A 462 36.40 -2.66 -3.10
C ALA A 462 37.61 -2.78 -2.16
N SER A 463 38.28 -1.65 -1.85
CA SER A 463 39.42 -1.63 -0.94
C SER A 463 39.02 -1.96 0.50
N ALA A 464 37.89 -1.41 0.96
CA ALA A 464 37.35 -1.72 2.27
C ALA A 464 37.00 -3.22 2.39
N HIS A 465 36.33 -3.77 1.37
CA HIS A 465 35.88 -5.15 1.36
C HIS A 465 37.00 -6.17 1.10
N ALA A 466 38.16 -5.76 0.59
CA ALA A 466 39.28 -6.65 0.29
C ALA A 466 39.81 -7.40 1.52
N THR A 467 39.61 -6.83 2.73
CA THR A 467 40.05 -7.40 4.01
C THR A 467 39.00 -8.31 4.67
N LEU A 468 37.77 -8.32 4.15
CA LEU A 468 36.68 -9.12 4.72
C LEU A 468 36.87 -10.61 4.41
N PRO A 469 36.36 -11.52 5.27
CA PRO A 469 36.33 -12.95 4.98
C PRO A 469 35.62 -13.23 3.66
N ARG A 470 36.22 -14.07 2.81
CA ARG A 470 35.61 -14.45 1.54
C ARG A 470 34.46 -15.44 1.79
N PRO A 471 33.23 -15.13 1.35
CA PRO A 471 32.08 -16.02 1.56
C PRO A 471 32.23 -17.34 0.78
N GLU A 472 31.58 -18.38 1.31
CA GLU A 472 31.52 -19.68 0.63
C GLU A 472 30.69 -19.57 -0.66
N GLY A 473 31.19 -20.13 -1.77
CA GLY A 473 30.44 -20.25 -3.01
C GLY A 473 30.91 -19.35 -4.16
N ILE A 474 31.85 -18.45 -3.90
CA ILE A 474 32.49 -17.63 -4.94
C ILE A 474 33.08 -18.54 -6.03
N GLY A 475 32.81 -18.22 -7.30
CA GLY A 475 33.35 -18.92 -8.47
C GLY A 475 32.82 -20.35 -8.63
N ARG A 476 31.71 -20.71 -7.97
CA ARG A 476 31.03 -21.99 -8.19
C ARG A 476 30.48 -22.04 -9.62
N ALA A 477 30.64 -23.21 -10.25
CA ALA A 477 29.98 -23.53 -11.52
C ALA A 477 28.83 -24.53 -11.30
N VAL A 478 27.85 -24.51 -12.20
CA VAL A 478 26.74 -25.48 -12.23
C VAL A 478 27.25 -26.80 -12.81
N GLY A 479 27.08 -27.89 -12.07
CA GLY A 479 27.45 -29.24 -12.50
C GLY A 479 27.66 -30.19 -11.33
N GLN A 480 27.57 -31.51 -11.58
CA GLN A 480 28.03 -32.51 -10.63
C GLN A 480 29.56 -32.42 -10.54
N LYS A 481 30.13 -32.52 -9.32
CA LYS A 481 31.57 -32.78 -9.20
C LYS A 481 31.84 -34.07 -10.01
N PRO A 482 32.79 -34.07 -10.96
CA PRO A 482 33.23 -35.32 -11.56
C PRO A 482 33.59 -36.28 -10.42
N GLY A 483 32.90 -37.42 -10.37
CA GLY A 483 33.02 -38.42 -9.32
C GLY A 483 34.38 -39.10 -9.29
#